data_AF-A0A497ERW1-F1
#
_entry.id   AF-A0A497ERW1-F1
#
_cell.length_a   1.000
_cell.length_b   1.000
_cell.length_c   1.000
_cell.angle_alpha   90.00
_cell.angle_beta   90.00
_cell.angle_gamma   90.00
#
_symmetry.space_group_name_H-M   'P 1'
#
loop_
_entity.id
_entity.type
_entity.pdbx_description
1 polymer ?
#
loop_
_entity_poly.entity_id
_entity_poly.type
_entity_poly.pdbx_seq_one_letter_code
_entity_poly.pdbx_strand_id
1 'polypeptide(L)'
;MLLPWRTRIHLAIFITLIICTCLGANTVYADVWYVDTPGIANNTISGTTHVWSPANGTIYTNVTIYVKNSGNLTILAGTIVVVNASQAIILDTQSVLNITGTSAEPVLFKVNETGKKWNWIFFNDTGSYGTLNYVNITGARIGLLVNSSSILIYNSKFYENDEGVKLINSSDIRIENCTFKDNNNYGLTIVNCSNIRVSNCLSNNTKIGLFIDNSTQITVSNYTADYNDGIWINDTSFSTFTELKSYNNTFGFNITGADTKGNYFKWCEARNNTKVGFNITAVGGDNTFFGCKAINNTVGVNVTSINWDAITFYWGILDNNTLYSANASAIAGAPARNVTFIYNWWGQTPPARTGANKVGEFINYTSFLNASLSAVDQIRVAAGTHSLALTAAKVNASISTTVPITLTVAWYSSNPGTSSVPYQAGSYVDVHINTSSGVNWVYIKLNYTGVLVKVEPYLKMFWWNGRAWKKCSDSGVNTTAKYIWARITSTTSPNIARLAGTPFSGGATPPFTGGFATTPPTIKHQLTTYPTYESTLLIGLILLLFLLFSTTLVKKKV
;
A
#
# COMPACT_ATOMS: atom_id res chain seq x y z
N MET A 1 69.15 -14.00 18.12
CA MET A 1 70.47 -13.55 17.65
C MET A 1 70.35 -13.34 16.14
N LEU A 2 70.62 -12.12 15.69
CA LEU A 2 70.06 -11.44 14.51
C LEU A 2 71.18 -11.08 13.51
N LEU A 3 70.77 -10.97 12.22
CA LEU A 3 71.34 -10.22 11.07
C LEU A 3 72.46 -10.83 10.19
N PRO A 4 72.58 -10.44 8.88
CA PRO A 4 71.58 -9.78 8.01
C PRO A 4 71.44 -10.26 6.55
N TRP A 5 70.21 -10.06 6.08
CA TRP A 5 69.69 -10.03 4.71
C TRP A 5 69.95 -8.69 3.98
N ARG A 6 71.13 -8.48 3.39
CA ARG A 6 71.32 -7.37 2.44
C ARG A 6 72.26 -7.77 1.31
N THR A 7 71.71 -8.27 0.20
CA THR A 7 72.39 -8.17 -1.13
C THR A 7 71.55 -8.59 -2.35
N ARG A 8 70.29 -9.07 -2.23
CA ARG A 8 69.51 -9.52 -3.40
C ARG A 8 68.39 -8.60 -3.90
N ILE A 9 68.31 -7.34 -3.44
CA ILE A 9 67.26 -6.40 -3.88
C ILE A 9 67.76 -5.33 -4.88
N HIS A 10 69.07 -5.16 -5.07
CA HIS A 10 69.59 -4.06 -5.90
C HIS A 10 69.67 -4.33 -7.41
N LEU A 11 69.47 -5.56 -7.89
CA LEU A 11 69.52 -5.85 -9.35
C LEU A 11 68.14 -5.88 -10.03
N ALA A 12 67.05 -6.07 -9.27
CA ALA A 12 65.68 -6.05 -9.82
C ALA A 12 65.08 -4.64 -9.90
N ILE A 13 65.62 -3.66 -9.16
CA ILE A 13 65.12 -2.27 -9.18
C ILE A 13 65.81 -1.43 -10.27
N PHE A 14 66.99 -1.83 -10.74
CA PHE A 14 67.71 -1.06 -11.77
C PHE A 14 67.28 -1.37 -13.22
N ILE A 15 66.65 -2.52 -13.47
CA ILE A 15 66.15 -2.89 -14.81
C ILE A 15 64.74 -2.32 -15.07
N THR A 16 63.93 -2.09 -14.02
CA THR A 16 62.62 -1.44 -14.17
C THR A 16 62.73 0.09 -14.29
N LEU A 17 63.82 0.70 -13.82
CA LEU A 17 64.01 2.15 -13.89
C LEU A 17 64.59 2.65 -15.24
N ILE A 18 65.17 1.77 -16.06
CA ILE A 18 65.77 2.14 -17.37
C ILE A 18 64.79 1.93 -18.54
N ILE A 19 63.74 1.12 -18.37
CA ILE A 19 62.68 0.98 -19.39
C ILE A 19 61.66 2.14 -19.31
N CYS A 20 61.61 2.89 -18.21
CA CYS A 20 60.68 4.02 -18.05
C CYS A 20 61.20 5.38 -18.57
N THR A 21 62.45 5.50 -19.02
CA THR A 21 63.01 6.79 -19.48
C THR A 21 63.30 6.88 -20.98
N CYS A 22 62.97 5.84 -21.77
CA CYS A 22 63.25 5.83 -23.22
C CYS A 22 62.06 5.45 -24.11
N LEU A 23 60.85 5.31 -23.56
CA LEU A 23 59.64 5.31 -24.34
C LEU A 23 58.91 6.61 -24.07
N GLY A 24 59.02 7.55 -25.01
CA GLY A 24 58.15 8.71 -25.13
C GLY A 24 56.72 8.27 -25.43
N ALA A 25 56.10 7.54 -24.50
CA ALA A 25 54.67 7.51 -24.37
C ALA A 25 54.29 8.92 -23.93
N ASN A 26 54.03 9.76 -24.93
CA ASN A 26 52.94 10.72 -24.81
C ASN A 26 51.74 9.89 -24.38
N THR A 27 51.56 9.70 -23.07
CA THR A 27 50.24 9.58 -22.50
C THR A 27 49.60 10.89 -22.86
N VAL A 28 49.01 10.90 -24.06
CA VAL A 28 47.93 11.79 -24.39
C VAL A 28 46.93 11.51 -23.28
N TYR A 29 46.99 12.29 -22.20
CA TYR A 29 45.77 12.72 -21.55
C TYR A 29 44.97 13.18 -22.76
N ALA A 30 44.04 12.34 -23.22
CA ALA A 30 43.00 12.81 -24.09
C ALA A 30 42.46 13.98 -23.29
N ASP A 31 42.82 15.20 -23.72
CA ASP A 31 42.16 16.39 -23.26
C ASP A 31 40.71 16.00 -23.35
N VAL A 32 40.09 15.82 -22.18
CA VAL A 32 38.65 15.73 -22.11
C VAL A 32 38.29 17.12 -22.52
N TRP A 33 38.09 17.30 -23.83
CA TRP A 33 37.66 18.53 -24.43
C TRP A 33 36.38 18.83 -23.67
N TYR A 34 36.46 19.76 -22.74
CA TYR A 34 35.31 20.41 -22.17
C TYR A 34 34.75 21.21 -23.33
N VAL A 35 34.03 20.50 -24.21
CA VAL A 35 33.29 21.13 -25.28
C VAL A 35 32.27 21.98 -24.55
N ASP A 36 32.43 23.31 -24.62
CA ASP A 36 31.33 24.25 -24.42
C ASP A 36 30.11 23.60 -25.06
N THR A 37 29.13 23.19 -24.26
CA THR A 37 28.01 22.32 -24.66
C THR A 37 27.62 22.61 -26.12
N PRO A 38 27.98 21.74 -27.08
CA PRO A 38 28.15 22.17 -28.46
C PRO A 38 26.86 22.77 -29.01
N GLY A 39 26.92 24.03 -29.44
CA GLY A 39 25.77 24.76 -29.97
C GLY A 39 24.92 25.53 -28.95
N ILE A 40 25.37 25.67 -27.70
CA ILE A 40 24.71 26.53 -26.70
C ILE A 40 25.54 27.80 -26.48
N ALA A 41 25.12 28.91 -27.10
CA ALA A 41 25.73 30.21 -26.88
C ALA A 41 25.34 30.76 -25.49
N ASN A 42 26.32 31.23 -24.71
CA ASN A 42 26.10 31.86 -23.40
C ASN A 42 25.25 31.00 -22.43
N ASN A 43 25.42 29.67 -22.48
CA ASN A 43 24.72 28.73 -21.61
C ASN A 43 23.18 28.78 -21.73
N THR A 44 22.67 29.31 -22.83
CA THR A 44 21.24 29.58 -23.03
C THR A 44 20.73 28.93 -24.32
N ILE A 45 19.63 28.18 -24.21
CA ILE A 45 18.81 27.68 -25.33
C ILE A 45 17.58 28.58 -25.39
N SER A 46 17.39 29.30 -26.50
CA SER A 46 16.32 30.28 -26.67
C SER A 46 15.74 30.21 -28.08
N GLY A 47 14.41 30.24 -28.19
CA GLY A 47 13.68 30.33 -29.48
C GLY A 47 13.96 29.22 -30.50
N THR A 48 14.64 28.15 -30.10
CA THR A 48 15.14 27.08 -30.97
C THR A 48 15.00 25.73 -30.30
N THR A 49 15.02 24.66 -31.10
CA THR A 49 15.09 23.29 -30.60
C THR A 49 16.53 22.82 -30.58
N HIS A 50 16.96 22.27 -29.45
CA HIS A 50 18.27 21.68 -29.24
C HIS A 50 18.10 20.21 -28.89
N VAL A 51 18.96 19.35 -29.45
CA VAL A 51 18.87 17.90 -29.28
C VAL A 51 20.17 17.37 -28.70
N TRP A 52 20.05 16.67 -27.58
CA TRP A 52 21.12 15.91 -26.95
C TRP A 52 20.89 14.42 -27.20
N SER A 53 21.92 13.72 -27.66
CA SER A 53 21.84 12.33 -28.08
C SER A 53 23.13 11.57 -27.76
N PRO A 54 23.13 10.23 -27.75
CA PRO A 54 24.37 9.44 -27.62
C PRO A 54 25.42 9.75 -28.68
N ALA A 55 24.99 10.21 -29.87
CA ALA A 55 25.92 10.62 -30.94
C ALA A 55 26.75 11.84 -30.56
N ASN A 56 26.34 12.60 -29.53
CA ASN A 56 27.12 13.70 -28.97
C ASN A 56 28.17 13.22 -27.94
N GLY A 57 28.23 11.91 -27.65
CA GLY A 57 29.02 11.37 -26.55
C GLY A 57 28.43 11.73 -25.18
N THR A 58 29.27 11.70 -24.15
CA THR A 58 28.90 12.18 -22.81
C THR A 58 28.85 13.71 -22.82
N ILE A 59 27.73 14.28 -22.37
CA ILE A 59 27.52 15.73 -22.32
C ILE A 59 27.97 16.24 -20.97
N TYR A 60 28.98 17.10 -20.94
CA TYR A 60 29.47 17.73 -19.71
C TYR A 60 28.93 19.16 -19.60
N THR A 61 28.31 19.50 -18.48
CA THR A 61 27.84 20.87 -18.20
C THR A 61 28.67 21.48 -17.07
N ASN A 62 29.63 22.33 -17.44
CA ASN A 62 30.47 23.05 -16.46
C ASN A 62 29.81 24.31 -15.88
N VAL A 63 28.65 24.65 -16.42
CA VAL A 63 27.90 25.88 -16.21
C VAL A 63 26.42 25.51 -16.08
N THR A 64 25.64 26.41 -15.50
CA THR A 64 24.19 26.27 -15.45
C THR A 64 23.60 26.51 -16.83
N ILE A 65 22.83 25.54 -17.32
CA ILE A 65 22.15 25.63 -18.61
C ILE A 65 20.76 26.21 -18.41
N TYR A 66 20.43 27.21 -19.20
CA TYR A 66 19.12 27.84 -19.22
C TYR A 66 18.38 27.50 -20.51
N VAL A 67 17.14 27.03 -20.40
CA VAL A 67 16.18 26.94 -21.51
C VAL A 67 15.16 28.04 -21.26
N LYS A 68 15.07 29.03 -22.14
CA LYS A 68 14.22 30.22 -21.98
C LYS A 68 13.53 30.59 -23.29
N ASN A 69 12.57 31.52 -23.25
CA ASN A 69 11.98 32.17 -24.42
C ASN A 69 11.50 31.15 -25.48
N SER A 70 10.66 30.20 -25.09
CA SER A 70 10.20 29.11 -25.96
C SER A 70 11.30 28.19 -26.50
N GLY A 71 12.45 28.13 -25.83
CA GLY A 71 13.49 27.15 -26.10
C GLY A 71 12.97 25.73 -25.85
N ASN A 72 13.42 24.78 -26.68
CA ASN A 72 13.06 23.37 -26.55
C ASN A 72 14.34 22.54 -26.44
N LEU A 73 14.49 21.80 -25.34
CA LEU A 73 15.56 20.83 -25.16
C LEU A 73 14.99 19.42 -25.24
N THR A 74 15.44 18.65 -26.22
CA THR A 74 15.11 17.23 -26.35
C THR A 74 16.33 16.37 -26.06
N ILE A 75 16.18 15.37 -25.20
CA ILE A 75 17.25 14.46 -24.80
C ILE A 75 16.83 13.03 -25.15
N LEU A 76 17.58 12.40 -26.05
CA LEU A 76 17.27 11.09 -26.62
C LEU A 76 17.77 9.95 -25.72
N ALA A 77 17.18 8.77 -25.90
CA ALA A 77 17.56 7.55 -25.20
C ALA A 77 19.08 7.29 -25.20
N GLY A 78 19.59 6.73 -24.11
CA GLY A 78 21.01 6.41 -23.93
C GLY A 78 21.95 7.60 -23.68
N THR A 79 21.44 8.84 -23.70
CA THR A 79 22.26 10.03 -23.46
C THR A 79 22.73 10.08 -21.99
N ILE A 80 24.01 10.40 -21.79
CA ILE A 80 24.61 10.63 -20.47
C ILE A 80 24.94 12.11 -20.32
N VAL A 81 24.38 12.73 -19.30
CA VAL A 81 24.61 14.13 -18.92
C VAL A 81 25.33 14.17 -17.57
N VAL A 82 26.51 14.79 -17.56
CA VAL A 82 27.35 14.96 -16.39
C VAL A 82 27.36 16.42 -15.99
N VAL A 83 26.84 16.71 -14.80
CA VAL A 83 26.68 18.07 -14.29
C VAL A 83 27.71 18.36 -13.21
N ASN A 84 28.45 19.46 -13.33
CA ASN A 84 29.41 19.86 -12.30
C ASN A 84 28.71 20.27 -10.99
N ALA A 85 29.46 20.18 -9.89
CA ALA A 85 28.97 20.56 -8.58
C ALA A 85 28.37 21.99 -8.59
N SER A 86 27.24 22.16 -7.90
CA SER A 86 26.48 23.42 -7.83
C SER A 86 25.93 23.97 -9.15
N GLN A 87 25.99 23.24 -10.27
CA GLN A 87 25.34 23.63 -11.53
C GLN A 87 23.92 23.06 -11.63
N ALA A 88 23.13 23.61 -12.56
CA ALA A 88 21.73 23.22 -12.78
C ALA A 88 21.35 23.21 -14.27
N ILE A 89 20.18 22.65 -14.55
CA ILE A 89 19.44 22.87 -15.80
C ILE A 89 18.14 23.58 -15.43
N ILE A 90 17.91 24.77 -15.95
CA ILE A 90 16.78 25.63 -15.56
C ILE A 90 15.92 25.89 -16.80
N LEU A 91 14.63 25.62 -16.68
CA LEU A 91 13.61 25.95 -17.66
C LEU A 91 12.79 27.14 -17.17
N ASP A 92 12.84 28.25 -17.90
CA ASP A 92 12.05 29.44 -17.63
C ASP A 92 10.82 29.52 -18.57
N THR A 93 10.19 30.70 -18.64
CA THR A 93 8.93 30.99 -19.35
C THR A 93 8.79 30.27 -20.69
N GLN A 94 7.72 29.48 -20.83
CA GLN A 94 7.32 28.76 -22.05
C GLN A 94 8.34 27.76 -22.60
N SER A 95 9.31 27.33 -21.79
CA SER A 95 10.35 26.40 -22.24
C SER A 95 9.91 24.95 -22.15
N VAL A 96 10.48 24.11 -23.02
CA VAL A 96 10.12 22.70 -23.14
C VAL A 96 11.31 21.81 -22.85
N LEU A 97 11.11 20.77 -22.03
CA LEU A 97 12.06 19.67 -21.86
C LEU A 97 11.40 18.34 -22.18
N ASN A 98 11.94 17.63 -23.18
CA ASN A 98 11.49 16.31 -23.56
C ASN A 98 12.62 15.30 -23.40
N ILE A 99 12.49 14.36 -22.47
CA ILE A 99 13.43 13.27 -22.25
C ILE A 99 12.77 11.96 -22.69
N THR A 100 13.36 11.33 -23.69
CA THR A 100 12.78 10.18 -24.41
C THR A 100 13.60 8.91 -24.19
N GLY A 101 13.93 8.62 -22.93
CA GLY A 101 14.61 7.39 -22.56
C GLY A 101 13.76 6.14 -22.84
N THR A 102 14.40 4.97 -22.79
CA THR A 102 13.72 3.68 -22.81
C THR A 102 14.16 2.80 -21.64
N SER A 103 13.49 1.67 -21.41
CA SER A 103 13.90 0.71 -20.37
C SER A 103 15.28 0.10 -20.64
N ALA A 104 15.67 -0.05 -21.92
CA ALA A 104 16.97 -0.57 -22.33
C ALA A 104 18.05 0.52 -22.30
N GLU A 105 17.68 1.74 -22.66
CA GLU A 105 18.59 2.88 -22.81
C GLU A 105 18.02 4.12 -22.10
N PRO A 106 18.07 4.15 -20.76
CA PRO A 106 17.61 5.30 -19.99
C PRO A 106 18.53 6.51 -20.23
N VAL A 107 17.99 7.71 -20.03
CA VAL A 107 18.81 8.94 -19.98
C VAL A 107 19.38 9.09 -18.58
N LEU A 108 20.68 9.33 -18.47
CA LEU A 108 21.39 9.39 -17.18
C LEU A 108 21.83 10.83 -16.87
N PHE A 109 21.43 11.36 -15.72
CA PHE A 109 22.00 12.58 -15.14
C PHE A 109 22.80 12.22 -13.89
N LYS A 110 24.06 12.65 -13.83
CA LYS A 110 24.94 12.39 -12.68
C LYS A 110 25.88 13.56 -12.41
N VAL A 111 26.40 13.62 -11.18
CA VAL A 111 27.44 14.57 -10.79
C VAL A 111 28.81 14.18 -11.39
N ASN A 112 29.63 15.17 -11.75
CA ASN A 112 31.00 14.92 -12.25
C ASN A 112 31.98 14.48 -11.14
N GLU A 113 31.75 14.97 -9.91
CA GLU A 113 32.69 14.85 -8.80
C GLU A 113 32.14 13.95 -7.69
N THR A 114 32.93 12.96 -7.27
CA THR A 114 32.56 12.07 -6.16
C THR A 114 32.38 12.85 -4.86
N GLY A 115 31.27 12.60 -4.15
CA GLY A 115 30.96 13.26 -2.88
C GLY A 115 30.48 14.71 -3.00
N LYS A 116 30.32 15.24 -4.22
CA LYS A 116 29.68 16.53 -4.47
C LYS A 116 28.24 16.33 -4.96
N LYS A 117 27.48 17.43 -4.96
CA LYS A 117 26.14 17.47 -5.53
C LYS A 117 26.00 18.61 -6.52
N TRP A 118 25.35 18.34 -7.65
CA TRP A 118 24.78 19.39 -8.50
C TRP A 118 23.42 19.81 -7.94
N ASN A 119 22.85 20.92 -8.42
CA ASN A 119 21.64 21.46 -7.83
C ASN A 119 20.40 20.65 -8.22
N TRP A 120 19.93 20.80 -9.47
CA TRP A 120 18.65 20.26 -9.93
C TRP A 120 18.43 20.44 -11.44
N ILE A 121 17.43 19.71 -11.96
CA ILE A 121 16.62 20.16 -13.10
C ILE A 121 15.46 20.98 -12.54
N PHE A 122 15.25 22.20 -13.01
CA PHE A 122 14.25 23.10 -12.43
C PHE A 122 13.33 23.72 -13.48
N PHE A 123 12.03 23.41 -13.39
CA PHE A 123 10.97 24.13 -14.08
C PHE A 123 10.55 25.34 -13.23
N ASN A 124 11.01 26.54 -13.59
CA ASN A 124 11.02 27.73 -12.73
C ASN A 124 9.90 28.75 -13.02
N ASP A 125 9.02 28.49 -13.97
CA ASP A 125 7.95 29.43 -14.31
C ASP A 125 6.71 28.75 -14.86
N THR A 126 5.57 29.39 -14.64
CA THR A 126 4.28 29.06 -15.23
C THR A 126 4.41 28.96 -16.76
N GLY A 127 4.06 27.80 -17.31
CA GLY A 127 4.13 27.53 -18.75
C GLY A 127 5.40 26.84 -19.22
N SER A 128 6.38 26.56 -18.36
CA SER A 128 7.39 25.54 -18.68
C SER A 128 6.79 24.15 -18.52
N TYR A 129 6.89 23.30 -19.54
CA TYR A 129 6.26 21.98 -19.54
C TYR A 129 7.19 20.95 -20.17
N GLY A 130 6.87 19.68 -19.99
CA GLY A 130 7.75 18.63 -20.49
C GLY A 130 7.32 17.23 -20.15
N THR A 131 7.99 16.28 -20.80
CA THR A 131 7.86 14.86 -20.53
C THR A 131 9.21 14.29 -20.16
N LEU A 132 9.28 13.59 -19.03
CA LEU A 132 10.45 12.86 -18.58
C LEU A 132 10.11 11.37 -18.54
N ASN A 133 10.63 10.60 -19.50
CA ASN A 133 10.42 9.15 -19.57
C ASN A 133 11.75 8.39 -19.47
N TYR A 134 11.80 7.38 -18.61
CA TYR A 134 13.00 6.56 -18.34
C TYR A 134 14.26 7.41 -18.10
N VAL A 135 14.15 8.38 -17.19
CA VAL A 135 15.31 9.16 -16.72
C VAL A 135 15.82 8.60 -15.40
N ASN A 136 17.15 8.54 -15.24
CA ASN A 136 17.82 8.25 -13.98
C ASN A 136 18.57 9.51 -13.53
N ILE A 137 18.21 10.04 -12.36
CA ILE A 137 18.81 11.25 -11.80
C ILE A 137 19.51 10.92 -10.48
N THR A 138 20.81 11.18 -10.42
CA THR A 138 21.65 10.91 -9.24
C THR A 138 22.60 12.03 -8.86
N GLY A 139 22.99 12.06 -7.58
CA GLY A 139 23.98 13.00 -7.08
C GLY A 139 23.53 14.47 -7.10
N ALA A 140 22.23 14.74 -7.16
CA ALA A 140 21.68 16.09 -7.09
C ALA A 140 21.35 16.48 -5.63
N ARG A 141 21.20 17.77 -5.37
CA ARG A 141 20.51 18.26 -4.17
C ARG A 141 19.03 17.93 -4.27
N ILE A 142 18.38 18.34 -5.36
CA ILE A 142 17.02 17.93 -5.70
C ILE A 142 17.06 17.34 -7.10
N GLY A 143 16.66 16.09 -7.28
CA GLY A 143 16.71 15.47 -8.61
C GLY A 143 15.90 16.26 -9.64
N LEU A 144 14.67 16.61 -9.28
CA LEU A 144 13.81 17.48 -10.07
C LEU A 144 13.02 18.44 -9.16
N LEU A 145 13.15 19.73 -9.42
CA LEU A 145 12.35 20.78 -8.81
C LEU A 145 11.34 21.30 -9.83
N VAL A 146 10.08 21.42 -9.43
CA VAL A 146 9.00 21.91 -10.29
C VAL A 146 8.26 23.02 -9.58
N ASN A 147 8.22 24.18 -10.23
CA ASN A 147 7.39 25.34 -9.93
C ASN A 147 6.64 25.74 -11.21
N SER A 148 5.86 24.80 -11.74
CA SER A 148 5.14 24.96 -13.00
C SER A 148 3.98 23.95 -13.13
N SER A 149 3.44 23.79 -14.34
CA SER A 149 2.29 22.92 -14.60
C SER A 149 2.47 22.05 -15.84
N SER A 150 1.58 21.06 -16.01
CA SER A 150 1.52 20.20 -17.21
C SER A 150 2.80 19.38 -17.48
N ILE A 151 3.43 18.89 -16.41
CA ILE A 151 4.63 18.05 -16.51
C ILE A 151 4.27 16.58 -16.32
N LEU A 152 4.84 15.74 -17.18
CA LEU A 152 4.63 14.31 -17.17
C LEU A 152 5.93 13.57 -16.83
N ILE A 153 5.91 12.71 -15.82
CA ILE A 153 7.07 11.97 -15.35
C ILE A 153 6.73 10.49 -15.28
N TYR A 154 7.45 9.66 -16.04
CA TYR A 154 7.14 8.24 -16.21
C TYR A 154 8.38 7.36 -16.10
N ASN A 155 8.21 6.17 -15.50
CA ASN A 155 9.18 5.07 -15.56
C ASN A 155 10.61 5.47 -15.14
N SER A 156 10.72 6.43 -14.23
CA SER A 156 11.99 7.13 -13.94
C SER A 156 12.50 6.81 -12.54
N LYS A 157 13.80 7.00 -12.33
CA LYS A 157 14.48 6.72 -11.06
C LYS A 157 15.18 7.96 -10.54
N PHE A 158 14.89 8.31 -9.29
CA PHE A 158 15.51 9.42 -8.58
C PHE A 158 16.20 8.84 -7.34
N TYR A 159 17.52 8.69 -7.38
CA TYR A 159 18.25 8.03 -6.31
C TYR A 159 19.57 8.70 -5.95
N GLU A 160 20.02 8.53 -4.70
CA GLU A 160 21.23 9.17 -4.15
C GLU A 160 21.22 10.71 -4.23
N ASN A 161 20.04 11.33 -4.21
CA ASN A 161 19.87 12.79 -4.13
C ASN A 161 19.63 13.23 -2.68
N ASP A 162 19.56 14.54 -2.38
CA ASP A 162 19.01 14.95 -1.08
C ASP A 162 17.48 14.85 -1.08
N GLU A 163 16.83 15.29 -2.15
CA GLU A 163 15.41 15.05 -2.43
C GLU A 163 15.26 14.46 -3.84
N GLY A 164 14.34 13.50 -4.02
CA GLY A 164 14.08 12.91 -5.33
C GLY A 164 13.37 13.88 -6.28
N VAL A 165 12.08 14.15 -6.02
CA VAL A 165 11.26 15.11 -6.76
C VAL A 165 10.55 16.05 -5.79
N LYS A 166 10.54 17.35 -6.11
CA LYS A 166 9.88 18.39 -5.34
C LYS A 166 8.98 19.24 -6.23
N LEU A 167 7.69 19.23 -5.96
CA LEU A 167 6.68 20.09 -6.59
C LEU A 167 6.30 21.21 -5.62
N ILE A 168 6.30 22.45 -6.10
CA ILE A 168 5.94 23.65 -5.32
C ILE A 168 5.04 24.51 -6.19
N ASN A 169 3.92 25.01 -5.65
CA ASN A 169 3.01 25.93 -6.37
C ASN A 169 2.63 25.43 -7.78
N SER A 170 2.46 24.12 -7.92
CA SER A 170 2.37 23.44 -9.21
C SER A 170 0.98 22.84 -9.45
N SER A 171 0.61 22.65 -10.72
CA SER A 171 -0.66 22.01 -11.08
C SER A 171 -0.56 21.05 -12.26
N ASP A 172 -1.53 20.13 -12.39
CA ASP A 172 -1.70 19.31 -13.59
C ASP A 172 -0.47 18.42 -13.90
N ILE A 173 0.17 17.90 -12.85
CA ILE A 173 1.35 17.04 -12.96
C ILE A 173 0.96 15.58 -12.79
N ARG A 174 1.57 14.72 -13.60
CA ARG A 174 1.40 13.27 -13.53
C ARG A 174 2.73 12.57 -13.31
N ILE A 175 2.82 11.75 -12.27
CA ILE A 175 4.01 10.97 -11.91
C ILE A 175 3.63 9.50 -11.83
N GLU A 176 4.20 8.65 -12.68
CA GLU A 176 3.84 7.22 -12.70
C GLU A 176 5.02 6.28 -12.86
N ASN A 177 4.93 5.12 -12.22
CA ASN A 177 5.93 4.06 -12.30
C ASN A 177 7.34 4.55 -11.94
N CYS A 178 7.43 5.50 -11.01
CA CYS A 178 8.70 6.09 -10.58
C CYS A 178 9.22 5.45 -9.30
N THR A 179 10.55 5.41 -9.17
CA THR A 179 11.24 4.92 -7.98
C THR A 179 12.07 6.04 -7.34
N PHE A 180 11.87 6.27 -6.05
CA PHE A 180 12.61 7.25 -5.24
C PHE A 180 13.41 6.51 -4.17
N LYS A 181 14.72 6.34 -4.37
CA LYS A 181 15.50 5.42 -3.52
C LYS A 181 16.78 6.06 -3.00
N ASP A 182 17.19 5.73 -1.77
CA ASP A 182 18.48 6.13 -1.20
C ASP A 182 18.69 7.66 -1.24
N ASN A 183 17.61 8.44 -1.19
CA ASN A 183 17.70 9.90 -1.06
C ASN A 183 17.87 10.29 0.43
N ASN A 184 18.67 11.31 0.70
CA ASN A 184 19.07 11.70 2.07
C ASN A 184 17.95 12.37 2.89
N ASN A 185 16.88 12.82 2.24
CA ASN A 185 15.69 13.36 2.90
C ASN A 185 14.43 12.73 2.30
N TYR A 186 13.87 13.35 1.26
CA TYR A 186 12.52 13.07 0.78
C TYR A 186 12.54 12.29 -0.53
N GLY A 187 11.62 11.34 -0.69
CA GLY A 187 11.38 10.70 -1.98
C GLY A 187 10.64 11.63 -2.94
N LEU A 188 9.37 11.93 -2.60
CA LEU A 188 8.50 12.84 -3.35
C LEU A 188 7.87 13.87 -2.41
N THR A 189 8.06 15.15 -2.72
CA THR A 189 7.52 16.30 -2.00
C THR A 189 6.52 17.05 -2.88
N ILE A 190 5.32 17.34 -2.36
CA ILE A 190 4.25 18.08 -3.04
C ILE A 190 3.75 19.18 -2.10
N VAL A 191 4.00 20.45 -2.44
CA VAL A 191 3.69 21.59 -1.56
C VAL A 191 2.92 22.67 -2.32
N ASN A 192 1.82 23.18 -1.75
CA ASN A 192 1.00 24.23 -2.39
C ASN A 192 0.52 23.84 -3.79
N CYS A 193 0.25 22.56 -4.03
CA CYS A 193 -0.08 22.05 -5.35
C CYS A 193 -1.57 21.74 -5.52
N SER A 194 -2.02 21.65 -6.76
CA SER A 194 -3.37 21.22 -7.09
C SER A 194 -3.42 20.26 -8.29
N ASN A 195 -4.42 19.38 -8.35
CA ASN A 195 -4.63 18.46 -9.48
C ASN A 195 -3.37 17.63 -9.84
N ILE A 196 -2.72 17.05 -8.83
CA ILE A 196 -1.55 16.19 -9.01
C ILE A 196 -1.98 14.73 -8.98
N ARG A 197 -1.47 13.92 -9.92
CA ARG A 197 -1.71 12.47 -9.97
C ARG A 197 -0.41 11.71 -9.79
N VAL A 198 -0.38 10.81 -8.82
CA VAL A 198 0.74 9.91 -8.55
C VAL A 198 0.25 8.48 -8.58
N SER A 199 0.89 7.60 -9.37
CA SER A 199 0.47 6.19 -9.45
C SER A 199 1.65 5.23 -9.55
N ASN A 200 1.53 4.06 -8.92
CA ASN A 200 2.48 2.94 -9.04
C ASN A 200 3.94 3.32 -8.71
N CYS A 201 4.13 4.14 -7.68
CA CYS A 201 5.45 4.62 -7.28
C CYS A 201 5.95 3.92 -6.01
N LEU A 202 7.27 3.88 -5.86
CA LEU A 202 7.95 3.29 -4.71
C LEU A 202 8.93 4.30 -4.10
N SER A 203 8.97 4.40 -2.77
CA SER A 203 10.00 5.12 -2.03
C SER A 203 10.66 4.28 -0.93
N ASN A 204 11.98 4.41 -0.85
CA ASN A 204 12.83 3.88 0.22
C ASN A 204 14.00 4.85 0.43
N ASN A 205 13.84 5.77 1.38
CA ASN A 205 14.70 6.92 1.63
C ASN A 205 14.95 7.05 3.14
N THR A 206 15.95 7.86 3.50
CA THR A 206 16.36 7.97 4.91
C THR A 206 15.35 8.73 5.79
N LYS A 207 14.51 9.60 5.22
CA LYS A 207 13.41 10.29 5.91
C LYS A 207 12.08 9.93 5.27
N ILE A 208 11.29 10.88 4.79
CA ILE A 208 9.90 10.64 4.42
C ILE A 208 9.81 10.16 2.96
N GLY A 209 8.99 9.13 2.72
CA GLY A 209 8.80 8.59 1.37
C GLY A 209 7.99 9.55 0.49
N LEU A 210 6.81 9.94 0.99
CA LEU A 210 5.88 10.88 0.35
C LEU A 210 5.47 11.96 1.35
N PHE A 211 5.72 13.22 1.01
CA PHE A 211 5.31 14.39 1.78
C PHE A 211 4.39 15.27 0.94
N ILE A 212 3.16 15.48 1.42
CA ILE A 212 2.16 16.35 0.79
C ILE A 212 1.77 17.42 1.80
N ASP A 213 1.83 18.68 1.41
CA ASP A 213 1.59 19.83 2.28
C ASP A 213 0.78 20.92 1.59
N ASN A 214 -0.18 21.51 2.31
CA ASN A 214 -1.02 22.64 1.88
C ASN A 214 -1.54 22.49 0.44
N SER A 215 -2.06 21.31 0.09
CA SER A 215 -2.38 20.94 -1.29
C SER A 215 -3.84 20.51 -1.43
N THR A 216 -4.38 20.53 -2.65
CA THR A 216 -5.78 20.14 -2.88
C THR A 216 -5.95 19.30 -4.14
N GLN A 217 -7.00 18.48 -4.19
CA GLN A 217 -7.30 17.64 -5.37
C GLN A 217 -6.11 16.76 -5.78
N ILE A 218 -5.42 16.19 -4.80
CA ILE A 218 -4.32 15.26 -5.01
C ILE A 218 -4.87 13.85 -5.13
N THR A 219 -4.44 13.11 -6.15
CA THR A 219 -4.79 11.69 -6.31
C THR A 219 -3.53 10.85 -6.24
N VAL A 220 -3.41 9.99 -5.24
CA VAL A 220 -2.31 9.05 -5.10
C VAL A 220 -2.86 7.64 -5.11
N SER A 221 -2.29 6.77 -5.94
CA SER A 221 -2.72 5.37 -6.07
C SER A 221 -1.53 4.40 -6.10
N ASN A 222 -1.65 3.26 -5.41
CA ASN A 222 -0.64 2.19 -5.38
C ASN A 222 0.78 2.72 -5.13
N TYR A 223 0.93 3.61 -4.14
CA TYR A 223 2.22 4.15 -3.72
C TYR A 223 2.74 3.36 -2.51
N THR A 224 3.99 2.93 -2.56
CA THR A 224 4.63 2.20 -1.44
C THR A 224 5.75 3.03 -0.83
N ALA A 225 5.69 3.29 0.47
CA ALA A 225 6.80 3.80 1.27
C ALA A 225 7.30 2.68 2.21
N ASP A 226 8.54 2.24 2.04
CA ASP A 226 9.16 1.16 2.82
C ASP A 226 10.54 1.60 3.35
N TYR A 227 10.81 1.38 4.65
CA TYR A 227 12.04 1.81 5.35
C TYR A 227 12.32 3.33 5.34
N ASN A 228 11.27 4.13 5.50
CA ASN A 228 11.21 5.58 5.60
C ASN A 228 10.70 6.03 7.00
N ASP A 229 10.44 7.32 7.17
CA ASP A 229 9.67 7.93 8.26
C ASP A 229 8.15 7.99 7.94
N GLY A 230 7.72 7.31 6.88
CA GLY A 230 6.31 7.09 6.51
C GLY A 230 5.81 7.91 5.32
N ILE A 231 4.49 8.08 5.29
CA ILE A 231 3.75 8.94 4.36
C ILE A 231 3.11 10.08 5.16
N TRP A 232 3.37 11.31 4.76
CA TRP A 232 2.95 12.51 5.47
C TRP A 232 2.01 13.34 4.61
N ILE A 233 0.87 13.71 5.20
CA ILE A 233 -0.20 14.47 4.56
C ILE A 233 -0.57 15.60 5.53
N ASN A 234 -0.14 16.80 5.22
CA ASN A 234 -0.37 18.00 6.03
C ASN A 234 -1.22 19.02 5.26
N ASP A 235 -2.14 19.68 5.95
CA ASP A 235 -3.05 20.71 5.42
C ASP A 235 -3.59 20.42 4.00
N THR A 236 -3.91 19.15 3.73
CA THR A 236 -4.26 18.68 2.38
C THR A 236 -5.76 18.42 2.30
N SER A 237 -6.44 18.97 1.31
CA SER A 237 -7.91 18.88 1.23
C SER A 237 -8.42 18.21 -0.04
N PHE A 238 -9.64 17.65 0.04
CA PHE A 238 -10.39 17.12 -1.11
C PHE A 238 -9.58 16.16 -1.99
N SER A 239 -8.72 15.35 -1.36
CA SER A 239 -7.76 14.48 -2.03
C SER A 239 -8.13 13.00 -1.85
N THR A 240 -7.70 12.16 -2.79
CA THR A 240 -7.99 10.72 -2.81
C THR A 240 -6.70 9.91 -2.73
N PHE A 241 -6.65 9.00 -1.78
CA PHE A 241 -5.51 8.12 -1.52
C PHE A 241 -5.99 6.68 -1.60
N THR A 242 -5.58 5.93 -2.63
CA THR A 242 -6.04 4.55 -2.86
C THR A 242 -4.88 3.55 -2.86
N GLU A 243 -4.98 2.49 -2.07
CA GLU A 243 -3.96 1.42 -2.02
C GLU A 243 -2.54 1.92 -1.69
N LEU A 244 -2.43 2.96 -0.85
CA LEU A 244 -1.13 3.39 -0.33
C LEU A 244 -0.64 2.37 0.69
N LYS A 245 0.65 2.07 0.66
CA LYS A 245 1.31 1.10 1.53
C LYS A 245 2.44 1.78 2.28
N SER A 246 2.42 1.67 3.60
CA SER A 246 3.45 2.22 4.49
C SER A 246 3.97 1.12 5.41
N TYR A 247 5.14 0.58 5.03
CA TYR A 247 5.73 -0.62 5.64
C TYR A 247 7.06 -0.31 6.32
N ASN A 248 7.30 -0.94 7.48
CA ASN A 248 8.59 -0.90 8.19
C ASN A 248 9.13 0.53 8.44
N ASN A 249 8.23 1.51 8.59
CA ASN A 249 8.58 2.91 8.80
C ASN A 249 8.54 3.28 10.28
N THR A 250 8.97 4.50 10.63
CA THR A 250 8.70 5.05 11.98
C THR A 250 7.19 5.19 12.21
N PHE A 251 6.52 5.89 11.29
CA PHE A 251 5.08 6.08 11.25
C PHE A 251 4.56 5.51 9.94
N GLY A 252 3.36 4.94 9.94
CA GLY A 252 2.70 4.52 8.71
C GLY A 252 2.24 5.75 7.92
N PHE A 253 1.15 6.36 8.38
CA PHE A 253 0.60 7.60 7.84
C PHE A 253 0.59 8.67 8.93
N ASN A 254 1.17 9.83 8.66
CA ASN A 254 1.09 10.99 9.52
C ASN A 254 0.20 12.06 8.84
N ILE A 255 -0.99 12.26 9.37
CA ILE A 255 -2.07 13.04 8.77
C ILE A 255 -2.38 14.21 9.70
N THR A 256 -2.00 15.42 9.31
CA THR A 256 -1.95 16.56 10.21
C THR A 256 -2.52 17.85 9.63
N GLY A 257 -2.81 18.83 10.49
CA GLY A 257 -3.12 20.20 10.06
C GLY A 257 -4.62 20.47 9.86
N ALA A 258 -5.06 21.66 10.26
CA ALA A 258 -6.48 22.03 10.37
C ALA A 258 -7.20 22.05 9.03
N ASP A 259 -6.45 22.25 7.93
CA ASP A 259 -7.00 22.21 6.58
C ASP A 259 -6.94 20.83 5.93
N THR A 260 -6.47 19.82 6.65
CA THR A 260 -6.61 18.43 6.22
C THR A 260 -8.05 17.97 6.35
N LYS A 261 -8.84 18.15 5.29
CA LYS A 261 -10.31 17.91 5.29
C LYS A 261 -10.84 17.34 3.97
N GLY A 262 -11.93 16.59 4.05
CA GLY A 262 -12.61 16.03 2.88
C GLY A 262 -11.77 15.00 2.11
N ASN A 263 -10.77 14.38 2.75
CA ASN A 263 -9.93 13.38 2.09
C ASN A 263 -10.54 11.99 2.17
N TYR A 264 -10.30 11.20 1.13
CA TYR A 264 -10.78 9.83 1.00
C TYR A 264 -9.62 8.85 0.90
N PHE A 265 -9.40 8.08 1.97
CA PHE A 265 -8.42 7.00 2.05
C PHE A 265 -9.12 5.67 1.78
N LYS A 266 -8.75 4.97 0.71
CA LYS A 266 -9.35 3.70 0.28
C LYS A 266 -8.30 2.61 0.26
N TRP A 267 -8.50 1.52 1.00
CA TRP A 267 -7.62 0.34 0.98
C TRP A 267 -6.15 0.64 1.31
N CYS A 268 -5.88 1.70 2.07
CA CYS A 268 -4.53 2.03 2.52
C CYS A 268 -4.09 1.08 3.64
N GLU A 269 -2.81 0.74 3.67
CA GLU A 269 -2.24 -0.22 4.62
C GLU A 269 -1.01 0.33 5.32
N ALA A 270 -1.04 0.32 6.66
CA ALA A 270 0.10 0.57 7.51
C ALA A 270 0.50 -0.72 8.23
N ARG A 271 1.71 -1.22 7.97
CA ARG A 271 2.18 -2.50 8.51
C ARG A 271 3.59 -2.42 9.09
N ASN A 272 3.80 -3.07 10.24
CA ASN A 272 5.12 -3.21 10.87
C ASN A 272 5.82 -1.87 11.15
N ASN A 273 5.07 -0.79 11.38
CA ASN A 273 5.66 0.51 11.70
C ASN A 273 6.01 0.58 13.18
N THR A 274 7.16 1.17 13.51
CA THR A 274 7.70 1.12 14.87
C THR A 274 6.91 1.97 15.87
N LYS A 275 6.13 2.96 15.42
CA LYS A 275 5.25 3.79 16.26
C LYS A 275 3.77 3.61 15.94
N VAL A 276 3.24 4.36 14.98
CA VAL A 276 1.79 4.43 14.73
C VAL A 276 1.50 4.05 13.30
N GLY A 277 0.47 3.24 13.06
CA GLY A 277 -0.03 2.93 11.73
C GLY A 277 -0.66 4.15 11.05
N PHE A 278 -1.69 4.74 11.68
CA PHE A 278 -2.30 6.01 11.25
C PHE A 278 -2.27 7.00 12.41
N ASN A 279 -1.41 8.01 12.34
CA ASN A 279 -1.36 9.12 13.28
C ASN A 279 -2.13 10.31 12.70
N ILE A 280 -3.24 10.70 13.33
CA ILE A 280 -4.15 11.74 12.87
C ILE A 280 -4.18 12.85 13.91
N THR A 281 -3.72 14.05 13.55
CA THR A 281 -3.55 15.16 14.52
C THR A 281 -4.07 16.48 13.97
N ALA A 282 -4.97 17.16 14.68
CA ALA A 282 -5.41 18.50 14.29
C ALA A 282 -6.04 18.58 12.90
N VAL A 283 -6.65 17.50 12.41
CA VAL A 283 -7.32 17.50 11.10
C VAL A 283 -8.67 18.21 11.15
N GLY A 284 -9.08 18.76 10.00
CA GLY A 284 -10.43 19.22 9.75
C GLY A 284 -11.38 18.07 9.40
N GLY A 285 -12.58 18.42 8.95
CA GLY A 285 -13.68 17.47 8.76
C GLY A 285 -13.66 16.53 7.58
N ASP A 286 -14.60 15.59 7.61
CA ASP A 286 -14.97 14.73 6.49
C ASP A 286 -13.84 13.85 5.93
N ASN A 287 -12.85 13.53 6.76
CA ASN A 287 -11.82 12.55 6.42
C ASN A 287 -12.36 11.13 6.61
N THR A 288 -12.37 10.35 5.52
CA THR A 288 -12.92 8.99 5.50
C THR A 288 -11.83 7.97 5.19
N PHE A 289 -11.80 6.90 5.97
CA PHE A 289 -10.90 5.76 5.82
C PHE A 289 -11.72 4.50 5.55
N PHE A 290 -11.74 4.03 4.31
CA PHE A 290 -12.53 2.90 3.87
C PHE A 290 -11.65 1.70 3.53
N GLY A 291 -11.87 0.56 4.22
CA GLY A 291 -11.10 -0.66 3.95
C GLY A 291 -9.63 -0.58 4.35
N CYS A 292 -9.26 0.42 5.15
CA CYS A 292 -7.87 0.65 5.56
C CYS A 292 -7.42 -0.37 6.62
N LYS A 293 -6.12 -0.67 6.63
CA LYS A 293 -5.53 -1.72 7.49
C LYS A 293 -4.40 -1.16 8.33
N ALA A 294 -4.43 -1.39 9.64
CA ALA A 294 -3.33 -1.08 10.57
C ALA A 294 -2.92 -2.36 11.31
N ILE A 295 -1.83 -2.98 10.87
CA ILE A 295 -1.42 -4.32 11.28
C ILE A 295 0.00 -4.30 11.86
N ASN A 296 0.23 -4.94 13.01
CA ASN A 296 1.56 -5.10 13.61
C ASN A 296 2.31 -3.77 13.86
N ASN A 297 1.60 -2.71 14.22
CA ASN A 297 2.22 -1.45 14.62
C ASN A 297 2.27 -1.35 16.14
N THR A 298 3.06 -0.44 16.71
CA THR A 298 2.97 -0.18 18.16
C THR A 298 1.58 0.35 18.54
N VAL A 299 1.02 1.26 17.75
CA VAL A 299 -0.38 1.71 17.81
C VAL A 299 -0.98 1.62 16.40
N GLY A 300 -2.16 1.00 16.25
CA GLY A 300 -2.83 0.90 14.95
C GLY A 300 -3.27 2.26 14.43
N VAL A 301 -4.23 2.90 15.13
CA VAL A 301 -4.70 4.27 14.84
C VAL A 301 -4.54 5.14 16.09
N ASN A 302 -4.02 6.34 15.93
CA ASN A 302 -3.94 7.35 17.00
C ASN A 302 -4.56 8.66 16.51
N VAL A 303 -5.53 9.20 17.25
CA VAL A 303 -6.19 10.47 16.94
C VAL A 303 -5.98 11.48 18.06
N THR A 304 -5.47 12.67 17.74
CA THR A 304 -5.23 13.74 18.73
C THR A 304 -5.71 15.11 18.25
N SER A 305 -6.27 15.92 19.17
CA SER A 305 -6.58 17.35 18.97
C SER A 305 -7.37 17.70 17.71
N ILE A 306 -8.54 17.12 17.46
CA ILE A 306 -9.32 17.39 16.23
C ILE A 306 -10.16 18.67 16.29
N ASN A 307 -10.14 19.43 15.19
CA ASN A 307 -10.98 20.61 15.04
C ASN A 307 -12.35 20.17 14.51
N TRP A 308 -13.28 19.94 15.45
CA TRP A 308 -14.74 20.03 15.29
C TRP A 308 -15.49 19.03 14.39
N ASP A 309 -14.84 18.23 13.55
CA ASP A 309 -15.54 17.42 12.56
C ASP A 309 -15.18 15.91 12.55
N ALA A 310 -16.03 15.09 11.92
CA ALA A 310 -16.01 13.62 12.02
C ALA A 310 -14.91 12.95 11.18
N ILE A 311 -14.02 12.21 11.84
CA ILE A 311 -13.18 11.18 11.22
C ILE A 311 -13.95 9.87 11.24
N THR A 312 -14.05 9.20 10.09
CA THR A 312 -14.73 7.91 10.03
C THR A 312 -13.87 6.81 9.43
N PHE A 313 -13.73 5.71 10.17
CA PHE A 313 -13.14 4.45 9.72
C PHE A 313 -14.23 3.43 9.42
N TYR A 314 -14.31 2.99 8.18
CA TYR A 314 -15.29 2.03 7.68
C TYR A 314 -14.59 0.77 7.19
N TRP A 315 -15.10 -0.40 7.60
CA TRP A 315 -14.67 -1.69 7.04
C TRP A 315 -13.16 -1.94 7.12
N GLY A 316 -12.49 -1.42 8.15
CA GLY A 316 -11.06 -1.56 8.35
C GLY A 316 -10.63 -2.82 9.09
N ILE A 317 -9.33 -3.10 9.07
CA ILE A 317 -8.67 -4.21 9.79
C ILE A 317 -7.62 -3.61 10.72
N LEU A 318 -7.83 -3.73 12.03
CA LEU A 318 -6.93 -3.23 13.07
C LEU A 318 -6.45 -4.42 13.90
N ASP A 319 -5.23 -4.90 13.63
CA ASP A 319 -4.79 -6.20 14.14
C ASP A 319 -3.39 -6.20 14.72
N ASN A 320 -3.20 -7.07 15.72
CA ASN A 320 -1.88 -7.39 16.27
C ASN A 320 -1.04 -6.15 16.61
N ASN A 321 -1.69 -5.05 17.02
CA ASN A 321 -0.98 -3.84 17.40
C ASN A 321 -0.58 -3.93 18.89
N THR A 322 0.65 -3.53 19.21
CA THR A 322 1.26 -3.84 20.52
C THR A 322 0.54 -3.15 21.68
N LEU A 323 0.19 -1.86 21.56
CA LEU A 323 -0.43 -1.08 22.63
C LEU A 323 -1.93 -0.88 22.41
N TYR A 324 -2.31 -0.30 21.27
CA TYR A 324 -3.69 0.05 20.96
C TYR A 324 -4.03 -0.34 19.53
N SER A 325 -5.22 -0.91 19.31
CA SER A 325 -5.80 -0.98 17.97
C SER A 325 -6.16 0.43 17.49
N ALA A 326 -6.82 1.20 18.37
CA ALA A 326 -7.18 2.60 18.14
C ALA A 326 -7.14 3.36 19.46
N ASN A 327 -6.52 4.53 19.46
CA ASN A 327 -6.44 5.44 20.58
C ASN A 327 -6.92 6.83 20.17
N ALA A 328 -7.62 7.50 21.07
CA ALA A 328 -7.91 8.93 20.97
C ALA A 328 -7.63 9.57 22.33
N SER A 329 -6.92 10.69 22.36
CA SER A 329 -6.68 11.46 23.59
C SER A 329 -7.71 12.59 23.75
N ALA A 330 -7.96 13.01 25.00
CA ALA A 330 -9.02 13.95 25.37
C ALA A 330 -9.01 15.21 24.47
N ILE A 331 -10.09 15.37 23.71
CA ILE A 331 -10.33 16.53 22.86
C ILE A 331 -10.97 17.58 23.78
N ALA A 332 -10.17 18.53 24.26
CA ALA A 332 -10.64 19.56 25.18
C ALA A 332 -11.81 20.34 24.55
N GLY A 333 -12.99 20.28 25.18
CA GLY A 333 -14.16 21.07 24.79
C GLY A 333 -15.08 20.48 23.71
N ALA A 334 -14.73 19.36 23.07
CA ALA A 334 -15.60 18.70 22.10
C ALA A 334 -16.31 17.48 22.72
N PRO A 335 -17.63 17.31 22.55
CA PRO A 335 -18.28 16.06 22.93
C PRO A 335 -17.57 14.91 22.19
N ALA A 336 -17.25 13.85 22.92
CA ALA A 336 -16.45 12.67 22.54
C ALA A 336 -16.94 11.83 21.33
N ARG A 337 -17.55 12.44 20.30
CA ARG A 337 -18.31 11.75 19.24
C ARG A 337 -17.69 11.83 17.86
N ASN A 338 -16.47 12.36 17.72
CA ASN A 338 -15.96 12.75 16.41
C ASN A 338 -15.03 11.71 15.76
N VAL A 339 -14.73 10.58 16.43
CA VAL A 339 -13.99 9.47 15.82
C VAL A 339 -14.85 8.21 15.86
N THR A 340 -15.36 7.82 14.69
CA THR A 340 -16.29 6.70 14.56
C THR A 340 -15.67 5.57 13.76
N PHE A 341 -15.73 4.36 14.30
CA PHE A 341 -15.32 3.12 13.67
C PHE A 341 -16.55 2.27 13.43
N ILE A 342 -16.91 2.06 12.17
CA ILE A 342 -18.12 1.33 11.75
C ILE A 342 -17.71 0.09 10.95
N TYR A 343 -18.14 -1.09 11.39
CA TYR A 343 -17.84 -2.39 10.78
C TYR A 343 -16.33 -2.66 10.66
N ASN A 344 -15.54 -2.32 11.68
CA ASN A 344 -14.12 -2.65 11.70
C ASN A 344 -13.88 -4.00 12.39
N TRP A 345 -12.84 -4.70 11.96
CA TRP A 345 -12.33 -5.89 12.64
C TRP A 345 -11.10 -5.53 13.48
N TRP A 346 -11.01 -6.10 14.69
CA TRP A 346 -10.11 -5.64 15.75
C TRP A 346 -9.10 -6.70 16.24
N GLY A 347 -8.84 -7.76 15.48
CA GLY A 347 -8.04 -8.90 15.96
C GLY A 347 -8.81 -9.88 16.84
N GLN A 348 -9.81 -9.39 17.56
CA GLN A 348 -10.55 -10.09 18.61
C GLN A 348 -12.03 -9.70 18.61
N THR A 349 -12.86 -10.52 19.26
CA THR A 349 -14.31 -10.31 19.36
C THR A 349 -14.76 -10.52 20.81
N PRO A 350 -15.22 -9.47 21.54
CA PRO A 350 -15.28 -8.03 21.20
C PRO A 350 -13.94 -7.28 21.39
N PRO A 351 -13.81 -6.01 20.93
CA PRO A 351 -12.61 -5.20 21.19
C PRO A 351 -12.42 -4.96 22.69
N ALA A 352 -11.22 -5.21 23.21
CA ALA A 352 -10.91 -5.02 24.62
C ALA A 352 -10.67 -3.54 24.97
N ARG A 353 -11.06 -3.12 26.19
CA ARG A 353 -10.71 -1.80 26.76
C ARG A 353 -9.46 -1.85 27.65
N THR A 354 -8.93 -3.04 27.89
CA THR A 354 -7.74 -3.30 28.70
C THR A 354 -6.81 -4.26 27.96
N GLY A 355 -5.55 -4.36 28.38
CA GLY A 355 -4.55 -5.23 27.74
C GLY A 355 -3.93 -4.67 26.46
N ALA A 356 -3.19 -5.51 25.75
CA ALA A 356 -2.63 -5.20 24.44
C ALA A 356 -3.75 -5.08 23.39
N ASN A 357 -3.49 -4.33 22.31
CA ASN A 357 -4.42 -4.13 21.21
C ASN A 357 -5.78 -3.52 21.63
N LYS A 358 -5.82 -2.77 22.76
CA LYS A 358 -7.06 -2.21 23.31
C LYS A 358 -7.59 -1.00 22.51
N VAL A 359 -8.84 -0.63 22.79
CA VAL A 359 -9.51 0.53 22.21
C VAL A 359 -9.66 1.64 23.26
N GLY A 360 -9.29 2.87 22.89
CA GLY A 360 -9.39 4.05 23.75
C GLY A 360 -10.82 4.43 24.16
N GLU A 361 -10.95 5.22 25.23
CA GLU A 361 -12.26 5.58 25.81
C GLU A 361 -13.13 6.42 24.88
N PHE A 362 -12.51 7.31 24.09
CA PHE A 362 -13.18 8.25 23.19
C PHE A 362 -13.48 7.68 21.79
N ILE A 363 -13.37 6.36 21.62
CA ILE A 363 -13.64 5.69 20.35
C ILE A 363 -15.05 5.10 20.36
N ASN A 364 -15.89 5.51 19.42
CA ASN A 364 -17.13 4.79 19.12
C ASN A 364 -16.84 3.67 18.11
N TYR A 365 -16.82 2.44 18.59
CA TYR A 365 -16.59 1.23 17.77
C TYR A 365 -17.84 0.35 17.66
N THR A 366 -19.02 0.90 17.96
CA THR A 366 -20.27 0.12 17.88
C THR A 366 -20.64 -0.20 16.44
N SER A 367 -21.10 -1.44 16.27
CA SER A 367 -20.97 -2.24 15.05
C SER A 367 -19.51 -2.58 14.73
N PHE A 368 -19.07 -3.73 15.22
CA PHE A 368 -17.77 -4.34 14.89
C PHE A 368 -17.98 -5.67 14.16
N LEU A 369 -16.94 -6.15 13.49
CA LEU A 369 -16.99 -7.42 12.76
C LEU A 369 -16.62 -8.61 13.64
N ASN A 370 -17.37 -9.69 13.50
CA ASN A 370 -17.10 -10.98 14.16
C ASN A 370 -16.13 -11.89 13.38
N ALA A 371 -15.76 -11.49 12.16
CA ALA A 371 -14.81 -12.19 11.31
C ALA A 371 -13.96 -11.17 10.55
N SER A 372 -12.71 -11.54 10.26
CA SER A 372 -11.80 -10.67 9.51
C SER A 372 -12.23 -10.54 8.06
N LEU A 373 -11.99 -9.39 7.45
CA LEU A 373 -12.31 -9.11 6.06
C LEU A 373 -11.22 -9.65 5.12
N SER A 374 -11.66 -10.32 4.07
CA SER A 374 -10.80 -10.67 2.92
C SER A 374 -10.80 -9.56 1.88
N ALA A 375 -11.95 -8.92 1.63
CA ALA A 375 -12.08 -7.80 0.70
C ALA A 375 -13.36 -6.98 0.99
N VAL A 376 -13.38 -5.72 0.54
CA VAL A 376 -14.58 -4.87 0.60
C VAL A 376 -14.54 -3.87 -0.55
N ASP A 377 -15.69 -3.59 -1.18
CA ASP A 377 -15.82 -2.53 -2.18
C ASP A 377 -17.13 -1.75 -2.00
N GLN A 378 -17.19 -0.55 -2.56
CA GLN A 378 -18.38 0.30 -2.51
C GLN A 378 -18.57 1.12 -3.78
N ILE A 379 -19.83 1.46 -4.05
CA ILE A 379 -20.23 2.43 -5.08
C ILE A 379 -21.27 3.38 -4.52
N ARG A 380 -21.16 4.66 -4.86
CA ARG A 380 -22.23 5.64 -4.70
C ARG A 380 -23.01 5.69 -6.02
N VAL A 381 -24.32 5.48 -5.95
CA VAL A 381 -25.20 5.37 -7.11
C VAL A 381 -26.29 6.43 -7.06
N ALA A 382 -26.75 6.88 -8.21
CA ALA A 382 -27.91 7.77 -8.33
C ALA A 382 -29.22 6.96 -8.29
N ALA A 383 -30.35 7.62 -8.52
CA ALA A 383 -31.62 6.93 -8.77
C ALA A 383 -31.52 6.06 -10.04
N GLY A 384 -32.04 4.84 -10.00
CA GLY A 384 -31.94 3.88 -11.09
C GLY A 384 -31.57 2.48 -10.61
N THR A 385 -31.06 1.66 -11.53
CA THR A 385 -30.55 0.31 -11.24
C THR A 385 -29.06 0.24 -11.48
N HIS A 386 -28.31 -0.25 -10.50
CA HIS A 386 -26.86 -0.32 -10.52
C HIS A 386 -26.37 -1.67 -10.00
N SER A 387 -25.12 -2.03 -10.29
CA SER A 387 -24.53 -3.28 -9.79
C SER A 387 -23.09 -3.06 -9.33
N LEU A 388 -22.72 -3.74 -8.26
CA LEU A 388 -21.37 -3.83 -7.69
C LEU A 388 -20.92 -5.30 -7.70
N ALA A 389 -19.79 -5.58 -8.35
CA ALA A 389 -19.18 -6.89 -8.34
C ALA A 389 -17.96 -6.89 -7.42
N LEU A 390 -17.89 -7.85 -6.50
CA LEU A 390 -16.67 -8.14 -5.75
C LEU A 390 -16.14 -9.50 -6.23
N THR A 391 -15.33 -9.44 -7.29
CA THR A 391 -14.85 -10.61 -8.04
C THR A 391 -14.12 -11.62 -7.15
N ALA A 392 -13.29 -11.14 -6.22
CA ALA A 392 -12.55 -11.98 -5.27
C ALA A 392 -13.47 -12.89 -4.44
N ALA A 393 -14.69 -12.42 -4.14
CA ALA A 393 -15.69 -13.15 -3.37
C ALA A 393 -16.74 -13.84 -4.25
N LYS A 394 -16.61 -13.74 -5.58
CA LYS A 394 -17.55 -14.26 -6.58
C LYS A 394 -18.99 -13.78 -6.37
N VAL A 395 -19.16 -12.54 -5.88
CA VAL A 395 -20.46 -11.95 -5.58
C VAL A 395 -20.75 -10.76 -6.49
N ASN A 396 -22.00 -10.62 -6.89
CA ASN A 396 -22.52 -9.44 -7.59
C ASN A 396 -23.81 -9.00 -6.89
N ALA A 397 -23.85 -7.75 -6.44
CA ALA A 397 -25.02 -7.14 -5.82
C ALA A 397 -25.57 -6.07 -6.76
N SER A 398 -26.85 -6.16 -7.11
CA SER A 398 -27.58 -5.15 -7.85
C SER A 398 -28.55 -4.42 -6.93
N ILE A 399 -28.75 -3.12 -7.13
CA ILE A 399 -29.68 -2.30 -6.36
C ILE A 399 -30.58 -1.49 -7.30
N SER A 400 -31.85 -1.35 -6.96
CA SER A 400 -32.77 -0.38 -7.56
C SER A 400 -33.20 0.64 -6.51
N THR A 401 -33.03 1.92 -6.80
CA THR A 401 -33.31 3.03 -5.87
C THR A 401 -33.92 4.24 -6.58
N THR A 402 -34.68 5.05 -5.85
CA THR A 402 -35.24 6.34 -6.30
C THR A 402 -34.45 7.54 -5.80
N VAL A 403 -33.46 7.32 -4.94
CA VAL A 403 -32.57 8.36 -4.36
C VAL A 403 -31.10 7.92 -4.45
N PRO A 404 -30.14 8.85 -4.30
CA PRO A 404 -28.74 8.47 -4.20
C PRO A 404 -28.44 7.58 -2.99
N ILE A 405 -27.74 6.45 -3.21
CA ILE A 405 -27.42 5.45 -2.18
C ILE A 405 -25.94 5.04 -2.30
N THR A 406 -25.33 4.67 -1.18
CA THR A 406 -24.04 3.96 -1.17
C THR A 406 -24.30 2.47 -0.95
N LEU A 407 -23.91 1.65 -1.92
CA LEU A 407 -23.92 0.19 -1.84
C LEU A 407 -22.51 -0.31 -1.54
N THR A 408 -22.35 -1.10 -0.49
CA THR A 408 -21.09 -1.72 -0.08
C THR A 408 -21.23 -3.24 -0.11
N VAL A 409 -20.22 -3.93 -0.62
CA VAL A 409 -20.13 -5.40 -0.57
C VAL A 409 -18.84 -5.78 0.12
N ALA A 410 -18.95 -6.55 1.20
CA ALA A 410 -17.81 -7.06 1.98
C ALA A 410 -17.73 -8.58 1.90
N TRP A 411 -16.52 -9.13 2.04
CA TRP A 411 -16.26 -10.56 2.08
C TRP A 411 -15.45 -10.91 3.33
N TYR A 412 -15.95 -11.87 4.11
CA TYR A 412 -15.29 -12.37 5.31
C TYR A 412 -14.43 -13.60 5.02
N SER A 413 -13.29 -13.67 5.69
CA SER A 413 -12.36 -14.80 5.69
C SER A 413 -12.90 -16.03 6.41
N SER A 414 -13.86 -15.85 7.31
CA SER A 414 -14.51 -16.91 8.09
C SER A 414 -15.98 -16.59 8.34
N ASN A 415 -16.71 -17.52 8.94
CA ASN A 415 -18.11 -17.34 9.33
C ASN A 415 -18.26 -16.18 10.34
N PRO A 416 -18.96 -15.09 10.02
CA PRO A 416 -19.20 -13.99 10.97
C PRO A 416 -20.31 -14.28 11.98
N GLY A 417 -21.01 -15.42 11.86
CA GLY A 417 -22.00 -15.89 12.82
C GLY A 417 -21.43 -16.91 13.81
N THR A 418 -22.18 -17.19 14.88
CA THR A 418 -21.79 -18.16 15.93
C THR A 418 -22.25 -19.59 15.65
N SER A 419 -23.09 -19.82 14.63
CA SER A 419 -23.49 -21.16 14.18
C SER A 419 -23.09 -21.38 12.73
N SER A 420 -22.94 -22.65 12.32
CA SER A 420 -22.62 -23.03 10.95
C SER A 420 -23.80 -22.83 10.00
N VAL A 421 -23.51 -22.44 8.76
CA VAL A 421 -24.49 -22.49 7.66
C VAL A 421 -24.78 -23.96 7.32
N PRO A 422 -26.05 -24.38 7.19
CA PRO A 422 -26.38 -25.73 6.72
C PRO A 422 -25.78 -26.01 5.33
N TYR A 423 -24.93 -27.03 5.23
CA TYR A 423 -24.19 -27.39 4.01
C TYR A 423 -23.62 -26.16 3.29
N GLN A 424 -22.65 -25.49 3.91
CA GLN A 424 -22.07 -24.24 3.37
C GLN A 424 -21.61 -24.42 1.91
N ALA A 425 -22.03 -23.51 1.05
CA ALA A 425 -21.61 -23.40 -0.33
C ALA A 425 -21.21 -21.95 -0.64
N GLY A 426 -19.93 -21.73 -0.91
CA GLY A 426 -19.39 -20.42 -1.27
C GLY A 426 -18.95 -19.57 -0.06
N SER A 427 -18.94 -18.25 -0.28
CA SER A 427 -18.34 -17.26 0.62
C SER A 427 -19.33 -16.72 1.66
N TYR A 428 -18.79 -16.05 2.69
CA TYR A 428 -19.55 -15.22 3.63
C TYR A 428 -19.45 -13.76 3.18
N VAL A 429 -20.54 -13.13 2.78
CA VAL A 429 -20.55 -11.77 2.23
C VAL A 429 -21.48 -10.86 3.00
N ASP A 430 -21.20 -9.57 3.12
CA ASP A 430 -22.17 -8.57 3.60
C ASP A 430 -22.56 -7.68 2.42
N VAL A 431 -23.83 -7.32 2.34
CA VAL A 431 -24.35 -6.36 1.37
C VAL A 431 -25.01 -5.25 2.17
N HIS A 432 -24.30 -4.12 2.23
CA HIS A 432 -24.66 -2.99 3.08
C HIS A 432 -25.15 -1.80 2.25
N ILE A 433 -26.20 -1.12 2.72
CA ILE A 433 -26.68 0.16 2.19
C ILE A 433 -26.67 1.22 3.29
N ASN A 434 -26.29 2.45 2.95
CA ASN A 434 -26.23 3.54 3.93
C ASN A 434 -27.60 4.01 4.43
N THR A 435 -28.68 3.76 3.68
CA THR A 435 -30.06 4.02 4.10
C THR A 435 -31.03 3.10 3.34
N SER A 436 -32.14 2.72 3.98
CA SER A 436 -33.22 1.97 3.35
C SER A 436 -34.21 2.85 2.59
N SER A 437 -34.21 4.15 2.84
CA SER A 437 -35.15 5.09 2.22
C SER A 437 -34.91 5.17 0.72
N GLY A 438 -35.97 5.02 -0.09
CA GLY A 438 -35.91 5.06 -1.54
C GLY A 438 -35.35 3.81 -2.22
N VAL A 439 -34.96 2.77 -1.48
CA VAL A 439 -34.51 1.50 -2.07
C VAL A 439 -35.72 0.61 -2.38
N ASN A 440 -35.85 0.18 -3.64
CA ASN A 440 -36.94 -0.70 -4.09
C ASN A 440 -36.60 -2.17 -3.84
N TRP A 441 -35.38 -2.58 -4.23
CA TRP A 441 -34.88 -3.93 -4.03
C TRP A 441 -33.35 -3.98 -4.12
N VAL A 442 -32.77 -5.01 -3.49
CA VAL A 442 -31.38 -5.43 -3.65
C VAL A 442 -31.36 -6.89 -4.12
N TYR A 443 -30.59 -7.21 -5.13
CA TYR A 443 -30.45 -8.56 -5.68
C TYR A 443 -29.01 -9.03 -5.52
N ILE A 444 -28.82 -10.15 -4.82
CA ILE A 444 -27.51 -10.69 -4.48
C ILE A 444 -27.31 -11.97 -5.29
N LYS A 445 -26.21 -12.06 -6.05
CA LYS A 445 -25.74 -13.27 -6.74
C LYS A 445 -24.44 -13.74 -6.10
N LEU A 446 -24.38 -15.00 -5.68
CA LEU A 446 -23.19 -15.64 -5.15
C LEU A 446 -22.85 -16.87 -6.01
N ASN A 447 -21.78 -16.82 -6.78
CA ASN A 447 -21.35 -17.98 -7.57
C ASN A 447 -20.72 -19.03 -6.66
N TYR A 448 -20.94 -20.30 -6.97
CA TYR A 448 -20.40 -21.43 -6.21
C TYR A 448 -19.67 -22.42 -7.13
N THR A 449 -18.80 -23.24 -6.53
CA THR A 449 -18.03 -24.28 -7.20
C THR A 449 -17.92 -25.50 -6.29
N GLY A 450 -17.80 -26.71 -6.86
CA GLY A 450 -17.53 -27.93 -6.08
C GLY A 450 -18.69 -28.46 -5.24
N VAL A 451 -19.93 -28.03 -5.52
CA VAL A 451 -21.13 -28.58 -4.85
C VAL A 451 -21.54 -29.89 -5.52
N LEU A 452 -21.91 -30.89 -4.71
CA LEU A 452 -22.42 -32.17 -5.22
C LEU A 452 -23.72 -31.95 -6.01
N VAL A 453 -23.83 -32.56 -7.20
CA VAL A 453 -25.00 -32.45 -8.10
C VAL A 453 -26.31 -32.78 -7.37
N LYS A 454 -26.32 -33.77 -6.47
CA LYS A 454 -27.50 -34.15 -5.68
C LYS A 454 -27.93 -33.10 -4.65
N VAL A 455 -27.02 -32.21 -4.24
CA VAL A 455 -27.30 -31.15 -3.26
C VAL A 455 -27.63 -29.82 -3.94
N GLU A 456 -27.13 -29.62 -5.17
CA GLU A 456 -27.24 -28.38 -5.93
C GLU A 456 -28.68 -27.82 -6.03
N PRO A 457 -29.75 -28.61 -6.29
CA PRO A 457 -31.12 -28.09 -6.35
C PRO A 457 -31.63 -27.50 -5.03
N TYR A 458 -31.04 -27.91 -3.91
CA TYR A 458 -31.42 -27.47 -2.56
C TYR A 458 -30.67 -26.24 -2.09
N LEU A 459 -29.74 -25.72 -2.89
CA LEU A 459 -29.02 -24.51 -2.57
C LEU A 459 -29.98 -23.31 -2.44
N LYS A 460 -29.76 -22.51 -1.40
CA LYS A 460 -30.47 -21.26 -1.09
C LYS A 460 -29.51 -20.27 -0.46
N MET A 461 -29.86 -19.00 -0.51
CA MET A 461 -29.17 -17.96 0.24
C MET A 461 -29.63 -18.01 1.70
N PHE A 462 -28.67 -17.89 2.61
CA PHE A 462 -28.88 -17.75 4.05
C PHE A 462 -28.38 -16.37 4.49
N TRP A 463 -29.00 -15.82 5.53
CA TRP A 463 -28.59 -14.58 6.17
C TRP A 463 -28.45 -14.77 7.68
N TRP A 464 -27.53 -14.04 8.30
CA TRP A 464 -27.31 -14.08 9.74
C TRP A 464 -28.29 -13.14 10.46
N ASN A 465 -29.19 -13.68 11.27
CA ASN A 465 -30.19 -12.86 11.98
C ASN A 465 -29.74 -12.38 13.37
N GLY A 466 -28.45 -12.50 13.70
CA GLY A 466 -27.90 -12.25 15.04
C GLY A 466 -27.83 -13.49 15.93
N ARG A 467 -28.56 -14.57 15.61
CA ARG A 467 -28.60 -15.81 16.41
C ARG A 467 -28.35 -17.08 15.61
N ALA A 468 -28.86 -17.15 14.38
CA ALA A 468 -28.72 -18.31 13.51
C ALA A 468 -28.73 -17.88 12.04
N TRP A 469 -28.14 -18.73 11.19
CA TRP A 469 -28.31 -18.62 9.75
C TRP A 469 -29.74 -19.00 9.37
N LYS A 470 -30.46 -18.07 8.75
CA LYS A 470 -31.85 -18.24 8.29
C LYS A 470 -31.89 -18.20 6.77
N LYS A 471 -32.69 -19.08 6.18
CA LYS A 471 -32.95 -19.06 4.73
C LYS A 471 -33.61 -17.73 4.36
N CYS A 472 -33.15 -17.10 3.28
CA CYS A 472 -33.80 -15.94 2.69
C CYS A 472 -35.16 -16.34 2.09
N SER A 473 -36.22 -15.56 2.35
CA SER A 473 -37.58 -15.89 1.92
C SER A 473 -37.74 -15.90 0.40
N ASP A 474 -37.06 -15.00 -0.31
CA ASP A 474 -37.01 -14.94 -1.77
C ASP A 474 -35.58 -15.23 -2.24
N SER A 475 -35.30 -16.53 -2.42
CA SER A 475 -33.98 -17.04 -2.82
C SER A 475 -34.07 -18.33 -3.62
N GLY A 476 -33.02 -18.57 -4.41
CA GLY A 476 -32.96 -19.75 -5.27
C GLY A 476 -31.53 -20.07 -5.72
N VAL A 477 -31.45 -20.97 -6.69
CA VAL A 477 -30.22 -21.39 -7.33
C VAL A 477 -30.46 -21.45 -8.83
N ASN A 478 -29.47 -21.00 -9.61
CA ASN A 478 -29.37 -21.28 -11.02
C ASN A 478 -28.28 -22.34 -11.20
N THR A 479 -28.69 -23.57 -11.50
CA THR A 479 -27.80 -24.73 -11.62
C THR A 479 -27.04 -24.77 -12.95
N THR A 480 -27.54 -24.07 -13.98
CA THR A 480 -26.85 -23.93 -15.27
C THR A 480 -25.72 -22.92 -15.16
N ALA A 481 -26.01 -21.74 -14.62
CA ALA A 481 -25.04 -20.65 -14.47
C ALA A 481 -24.24 -20.69 -13.15
N LYS A 482 -24.47 -21.71 -12.31
CA LYS A 482 -23.74 -21.98 -11.06
C LYS A 482 -23.71 -20.81 -10.06
N TYR A 483 -24.87 -20.22 -9.78
CA TYR A 483 -25.01 -19.20 -8.73
C TYR A 483 -26.24 -19.39 -7.83
N ILE A 484 -26.09 -18.98 -6.58
CA ILE A 484 -27.17 -18.82 -5.59
C ILE A 484 -27.61 -17.36 -5.63
N TRP A 485 -28.89 -17.10 -5.44
CA TRP A 485 -29.40 -15.74 -5.45
C TRP A 485 -30.39 -15.45 -4.34
N ALA A 486 -30.49 -14.18 -3.95
CA ALA A 486 -31.55 -13.65 -3.11
C ALA A 486 -32.02 -12.30 -3.64
N ARG A 487 -33.32 -12.06 -3.60
CA ARG A 487 -33.91 -10.73 -3.85
C ARG A 487 -34.47 -10.21 -2.53
N ILE A 488 -34.02 -9.04 -2.13
CA ILE A 488 -34.37 -8.38 -0.87
C ILE A 488 -35.25 -7.18 -1.19
N THR A 489 -36.46 -7.15 -0.64
CA THR A 489 -37.43 -6.06 -0.78
C THR A 489 -37.87 -5.59 0.61
N SER A 490 -38.85 -4.69 0.67
CA SER A 490 -39.49 -4.30 1.94
C SER A 490 -40.29 -5.45 2.60
N THR A 491 -40.71 -6.47 1.84
CA THR A 491 -41.59 -7.56 2.29
C THR A 491 -40.87 -8.91 2.50
N THR A 492 -39.60 -9.02 2.15
CA THR A 492 -38.83 -10.26 2.30
C THR A 492 -38.24 -10.43 3.71
N SER A 493 -37.71 -11.61 4.00
CA SER A 493 -36.87 -11.89 5.18
C SER A 493 -35.48 -12.35 4.71
N PRO A 494 -34.40 -11.56 4.91
CA PRO A 494 -34.39 -10.23 5.53
C PRO A 494 -35.11 -9.21 4.64
N ASN A 495 -35.52 -8.07 5.20
CA ASN A 495 -36.01 -6.93 4.42
C ASN A 495 -34.90 -5.88 4.26
N ILE A 496 -35.13 -4.88 3.41
CA ILE A 496 -34.17 -3.81 3.11
C ILE A 496 -33.64 -3.11 4.38
N ALA A 497 -34.48 -2.91 5.41
CA ALA A 497 -34.07 -2.27 6.67
C ALA A 497 -33.02 -3.08 7.45
N ARG A 498 -32.83 -4.36 7.13
CA ARG A 498 -31.79 -5.22 7.73
C ARG A 498 -30.46 -5.15 6.98
N LEU A 499 -30.37 -4.50 5.82
CA LEU A 499 -29.13 -4.39 5.04
C LEU A 499 -28.15 -3.34 5.59
N ALA A 500 -28.21 -3.04 6.89
CA ALA A 500 -27.22 -2.25 7.61
C ALA A 500 -26.34 -3.19 8.45
N GLY A 501 -25.63 -4.11 7.80
CA GLY A 501 -24.70 -5.06 8.46
C GLY A 501 -25.25 -6.47 8.64
N THR A 502 -25.87 -7.04 7.60
CA THR A 502 -26.38 -8.42 7.62
C THR A 502 -25.54 -9.30 6.70
N PRO A 503 -24.75 -10.23 7.26
CA PRO A 503 -24.03 -11.22 6.48
C PRO A 503 -24.96 -12.23 5.77
N PHE A 504 -24.52 -12.68 4.61
CA PHE A 504 -25.13 -13.67 3.73
C PHE A 504 -24.13 -14.79 3.42
N SER A 505 -24.64 -15.98 3.13
CA SER A 505 -23.85 -17.09 2.60
C SER A 505 -24.74 -18.08 1.85
N GLY A 506 -24.16 -18.89 0.97
CA GLY A 506 -24.85 -20.00 0.32
C GLY A 506 -24.90 -21.24 1.22
N GLY A 507 -26.02 -21.94 1.22
CA GLY A 507 -26.18 -23.19 1.95
C GLY A 507 -27.23 -24.10 1.34
N ALA A 508 -27.39 -25.32 1.85
CA ALA A 508 -28.47 -26.21 1.49
C ALA A 508 -29.11 -26.86 2.72
N THR A 509 -30.43 -27.04 2.65
CA THR A 509 -31.20 -27.91 3.55
C THR A 509 -31.82 -29.00 2.70
N PRO A 510 -31.04 -30.02 2.27
CA PRO A 510 -31.62 -31.14 1.54
C PRO A 510 -32.72 -31.76 2.42
N PRO A 511 -33.85 -32.22 1.83
CA PRO A 511 -34.78 -33.04 2.57
C PRO A 511 -33.96 -34.17 3.15
N PHE A 512 -34.07 -34.41 4.45
CA PHE A 512 -33.55 -35.62 5.04
C PHE A 512 -34.14 -36.75 4.19
N THR A 513 -33.32 -37.34 3.34
CA THR A 513 -33.65 -38.60 2.71
C THR A 513 -33.74 -39.49 3.91
N GLY A 514 -34.98 -39.77 4.35
CA GLY A 514 -35.23 -40.59 5.52
C GLY A 514 -34.31 -41.76 5.39
N GLY A 515 -33.29 -41.81 6.24
CA GLY A 515 -32.44 -42.97 6.31
C GLY A 515 -33.43 -44.07 6.60
N PHE A 516 -33.65 -44.96 5.64
CA PHE A 516 -34.02 -46.30 6.00
C PHE A 516 -33.02 -46.64 7.10
N ALA A 517 -33.51 -46.88 8.30
CA ALA A 517 -32.74 -47.60 9.29
C ALA A 517 -32.34 -48.88 8.57
N THR A 518 -31.17 -48.88 7.93
CA THR A 518 -30.52 -50.12 7.58
C THR A 518 -30.38 -50.77 8.93
N THR A 519 -31.15 -51.84 9.14
CA THR A 519 -30.97 -52.77 10.24
C THR A 519 -29.46 -52.87 10.47
N PRO A 520 -28.99 -52.67 11.72
CA PRO A 520 -27.56 -52.67 12.00
C PRO A 520 -26.97 -53.89 11.31
N PRO A 521 -25.91 -53.76 10.50
CA PRO A 521 -25.33 -54.89 9.82
C PRO A 521 -25.11 -55.95 10.89
N THR A 522 -25.65 -57.16 10.67
CA THR A 522 -25.40 -58.29 11.55
C THR A 522 -23.89 -58.38 11.68
N ILE A 523 -23.36 -57.95 12.83
CA ILE A 523 -21.97 -58.12 13.19
C ILE A 523 -21.82 -59.63 13.33
N LYS A 524 -21.43 -60.30 12.25
CA LYS A 524 -20.73 -61.57 12.38
C LYS A 524 -19.43 -61.18 13.09
N HIS A 525 -19.37 -61.49 14.38
CA HIS A 525 -18.12 -61.53 15.13
C HIS A 525 -17.14 -62.42 14.37
N GLN A 526 -16.31 -61.83 13.51
CA GLN A 526 -14.99 -62.39 13.28
C GLN A 526 -14.14 -61.92 14.45
N LEU A 527 -13.85 -62.83 15.36
CA LEU A 527 -12.72 -62.69 16.28
C LEU A 527 -11.45 -62.61 15.42
N THR A 528 -11.06 -61.40 15.04
CA THR A 528 -9.66 -61.10 14.76
C THR A 528 -9.00 -60.74 16.07
N THR A 529 -8.23 -61.69 16.61
CA THR A 529 -7.30 -61.48 17.72
C THR A 529 -6.26 -60.43 17.32
N TYR A 530 -6.38 -59.22 17.86
CA TYR A 530 -5.31 -58.24 17.84
C TYR A 530 -4.39 -58.47 19.04
N PRO A 531 -3.06 -58.51 18.88
CA PRO A 531 -2.13 -58.58 19.99
C PRO A 531 -2.23 -57.28 20.82
N THR A 532 -2.43 -57.44 22.12
CA THR A 532 -2.49 -56.37 23.11
C THR A 532 -1.15 -55.63 23.19
N TYR A 533 -1.11 -54.37 22.74
CA TYR A 533 0.01 -53.43 22.94
C TYR A 533 -0.06 -52.70 24.31
N GLU A 534 -0.54 -53.36 25.35
CA GLU A 534 -0.64 -52.79 26.71
C GLU A 534 0.61 -53.07 27.57
N SER A 535 1.54 -53.89 27.12
CA SER A 535 2.69 -54.35 27.94
C SER A 535 4.00 -53.58 27.73
N THR A 536 4.14 -52.70 26.73
CA THR A 536 5.40 -51.96 26.51
C THR A 536 5.46 -50.61 27.24
N LEU A 537 4.31 -49.96 27.50
CA LEU A 537 4.31 -48.68 28.22
C LEU A 537 4.55 -48.86 29.73
N LEU A 538 4.10 -49.97 30.31
CA LEU A 538 4.28 -50.25 31.74
C LEU A 538 5.72 -50.69 32.07
N ILE A 539 6.39 -51.44 31.17
CA ILE A 539 7.80 -51.83 31.33
C ILE A 539 8.73 -50.62 31.16
N GLY A 540 8.41 -49.69 30.24
CA GLY A 540 9.16 -48.45 30.06
C GLY A 540 9.11 -47.53 31.29
N LEU A 541 7.95 -47.43 31.96
CA LEU A 541 7.79 -46.62 33.16
C LEU A 541 8.55 -47.21 34.37
N ILE A 542 8.58 -48.55 34.48
CA ILE A 542 9.27 -49.26 35.57
C ILE A 542 10.81 -49.16 35.41
N LEU A 543 11.33 -49.22 34.18
CA LEU A 543 12.76 -49.01 33.91
C LEU A 543 13.23 -47.57 34.14
N LEU A 544 12.39 -46.58 33.84
CA LEU A 544 12.69 -45.17 34.11
C LEU A 544 12.72 -44.87 35.62
N LEU A 545 11.83 -45.50 36.40
CA LEU A 545 11.84 -45.43 37.86
C LEU A 545 13.07 -46.10 38.48
N PHE A 546 13.54 -47.23 37.94
CA PHE A 546 14.77 -47.88 38.40
C PHE A 546 16.04 -47.05 38.13
N LEU A 547 16.11 -46.37 36.98
CA LEU A 547 17.20 -45.46 36.66
C LEU A 547 17.25 -44.23 37.58
N LEU A 548 16.08 -43.65 37.92
CA LEU A 548 15.98 -42.51 38.83
C LEU A 548 16.36 -42.85 40.28
N PHE A 549 16.07 -44.06 40.75
CA PHE A 549 16.48 -44.51 42.09
C PHE A 549 17.97 -44.91 42.18
N SER A 550 18.61 -45.31 41.08
CA SER A 550 20.03 -45.68 41.08
C SER A 550 20.98 -44.48 41.19
N THR A 551 20.54 -43.28 40.78
CA THR A 551 21.38 -42.06 40.81
C THR A 551 21.40 -41.33 42.15
N THR A 552 20.51 -41.67 43.09
CA THR A 552 20.43 -41.03 44.42
C THR A 552 21.23 -41.73 45.52
N LEU A 553 21.85 -42.89 45.25
CA LEU A 553 22.58 -43.69 46.25
C LEU A 553 24.11 -43.62 46.17
N VAL A 554 24.69 -42.78 45.29
CA VAL A 554 26.15 -42.54 45.25
C VAL A 554 26.47 -41.08 45.59
N LYS A 555 25.99 -40.60 46.74
CA LYS A 555 26.54 -39.43 47.44
C LYS A 555 26.30 -39.55 48.95
N LYS A 556 27.05 -40.45 49.60
CA LYS A 556 27.45 -40.25 51.01
C LYS A 556 28.78 -40.95 51.29
N LYS A 557 29.86 -40.17 51.24
CA LYS A 557 31.10 -40.40 51.98
C LYS A 557 30.82 -40.09 53.46
N VAL A 558 31.09 -41.05 54.34
CA VAL A 558 32.09 -41.11 55.43
C VAL A 558 31.80 -42.38 56.20
#